data_AF-A0A3D4F8D9-F1
#
_entry.id   AF-A0A3D4F8D9-F1
#
_cell.length_a   1.000
_cell.length_b   1.000
_cell.length_c   1.000
_cell.angle_alpha   90.00
_cell.angle_beta   90.00
_cell.angle_gamma   90.00
#
_symmetry.space_group_name_H-M   'P 1'
#
loop_
_entity.id
_entity.type
_entity.pdbx_description
1 polymer ?
#
loop_
_entity_poly.entity_id
_entity_poly.type
_entity_poly.pdbx_seq_one_letter_code
_entity_poly.pdbx_strand_id
1 'polypeptide(L)'
;MLPDAIELHPLTLKSPTMVGIPGSKSITNRALILAALSTETTKIQGALWSEDTQVMIDCLKSLGFKISIEADPLEPSNRTLTIQGEGGNIPRGGNPSSPLELYVGNAGTAARFLMAMLCLGEGVYRLSGVNRMHERPQAELVQSLRELGYRIDTPNDRLPLVIHGQGP
;
A
#
# COMPACT_ATOMS: atom_id res chain seq x y z
N MET A 1 28.77 -8.80 6.59
CA MET A 1 28.39 -9.77 5.54
C MET A 1 27.89 -11.03 6.23
N LEU A 2 26.80 -11.60 5.74
CA LEU A 2 26.36 -12.93 6.17
C LEU A 2 27.27 -13.99 5.49
N PRO A 3 27.46 -15.17 6.10
CA PRO A 3 28.29 -16.22 5.51
C PRO A 3 27.62 -16.84 4.27
N ASP A 4 28.42 -17.42 3.37
CA ASP A 4 27.94 -18.09 2.15
C ASP A 4 27.12 -19.37 2.44
N ALA A 5 27.30 -19.94 3.64
CA ALA A 5 26.54 -21.08 4.12
C ALA A 5 26.26 -20.95 5.62
N ILE A 6 25.13 -21.50 6.06
CA ILE A 6 24.74 -21.61 7.47
C ILE A 6 24.65 -23.10 7.79
N GLU A 7 25.48 -23.57 8.73
CA GLU A 7 25.41 -24.94 9.24
C GLU A 7 24.21 -25.08 10.19
N LEU A 8 23.41 -26.15 10.01
CA LEU A 8 22.26 -26.43 10.84
C LEU A 8 22.58 -27.59 11.79
N HIS A 9 22.53 -27.32 13.09
CA HIS A 9 22.70 -28.36 14.11
C HIS A 9 21.35 -28.96 14.54
N PRO A 10 21.29 -30.26 14.89
CA PRO A 10 20.10 -30.88 15.43
C PRO A 10 19.54 -30.11 16.64
N LEU A 11 18.23 -29.90 16.66
CA LEU A 11 17.55 -29.13 17.71
C LEU A 11 17.62 -29.90 19.05
N THR A 12 18.15 -29.27 20.09
CA THR A 12 18.25 -29.85 21.44
C THR A 12 17.26 -29.26 22.44
N LEU A 13 16.24 -28.52 21.96
CA LEU A 13 15.25 -27.87 22.82
C LEU A 13 14.43 -28.93 23.57
N LYS A 14 14.35 -28.78 24.91
CA LYS A 14 13.67 -29.71 25.81
C LYS A 14 12.23 -29.29 26.17
N SER A 15 11.79 -28.12 25.71
CA SER A 15 10.47 -27.56 26.01
C SER A 15 9.90 -26.76 24.83
N PRO A 16 8.57 -26.65 24.70
CA PRO A 16 7.93 -25.77 23.74
C PRO A 16 8.45 -24.34 23.87
N THR A 17 8.75 -23.69 22.74
CA THR A 17 9.23 -22.31 22.69
C THR A 17 8.30 -21.50 21.79
N MET A 18 7.93 -20.30 22.23
CA MET A 18 7.18 -19.35 21.42
C MET A 18 8.17 -18.46 20.68
N VAL A 19 7.98 -18.32 19.36
CA VAL A 19 8.81 -17.46 18.52
C VAL A 19 7.92 -16.39 17.90
N GLY A 20 8.26 -15.13 18.14
CA GLY A 20 7.69 -14.02 17.39
C GLY A 20 8.28 -13.99 15.99
N ILE A 21 7.43 -13.84 14.98
CA ILE A 21 7.87 -13.60 13.60
C ILE A 21 7.44 -12.21 13.16
N PRO A 22 8.14 -11.61 12.18
CA PRO A 22 7.70 -10.35 11.59
C PRO A 22 6.26 -10.44 11.06
N GLY A 23 5.60 -9.29 11.01
CA GLY A 23 4.23 -9.19 10.51
C GLY A 23 4.09 -9.67 9.06
N SER A 24 2.86 -9.98 8.67
CA SER A 24 2.56 -10.30 7.28
C SER A 24 2.43 -9.02 6.45
N LYS A 25 3.32 -8.85 5.45
CA LYS A 25 3.25 -7.77 4.45
C LYS A 25 1.85 -7.62 3.85
N SER A 26 1.21 -8.75 3.56
CA SER A 26 -0.11 -8.83 2.91
C SER A 26 -1.21 -8.29 3.84
N ILE A 27 -1.14 -8.61 5.13
CA ILE A 27 -2.09 -8.11 6.14
C ILE A 27 -1.84 -6.63 6.40
N THR A 28 -0.57 -6.22 6.57
CA THR A 28 -0.19 -4.82 6.78
C THR A 28 -0.71 -3.90 5.67
N ASN A 29 -0.51 -4.27 4.40
CA ASN A 29 -0.97 -3.45 3.27
C ASN A 29 -2.50 -3.36 3.18
N ARG A 30 -3.25 -4.41 3.54
CA ARG A 30 -4.71 -4.35 3.60
C ARG A 30 -5.18 -3.47 4.76
N ALA A 31 -4.59 -3.66 5.94
CA ALA A 31 -4.94 -2.91 7.13
C ALA A 31 -4.72 -1.40 6.94
N LEU A 32 -3.65 -1.00 6.24
CA LEU A 32 -3.40 0.41 5.91
C LEU A 32 -4.53 1.06 5.11
N ILE A 33 -5.01 0.39 4.05
CA ILE A 33 -6.10 0.90 3.20
C ILE A 33 -7.40 0.99 3.99
N LEU A 34 -7.73 -0.07 4.74
CA LEU A 34 -8.94 -0.10 5.55
C LEU A 34 -8.93 0.96 6.66
N ALA A 35 -7.77 1.16 7.31
CA ALA A 35 -7.59 2.19 8.33
C ALA A 35 -7.68 3.62 7.77
N ALA A 36 -7.19 3.85 6.55
CA ALA A 36 -7.34 5.14 5.89
C ALA A 36 -8.82 5.43 5.55
N LEU A 37 -9.56 4.42 5.10
CA LEU A 37 -10.96 4.54 4.72
C LEU A 37 -11.94 4.46 5.91
N SER A 38 -11.50 4.08 7.12
CA SER A 38 -12.36 4.02 8.30
C SER A 38 -12.77 5.41 8.78
N THR A 39 -13.84 5.53 9.57
CA THR A 39 -14.27 6.80 10.18
C THR A 39 -13.45 7.21 11.39
N GLU A 40 -12.73 6.27 12.00
CA GLU A 40 -12.02 6.47 13.26
C GLU A 40 -10.50 6.42 13.08
N THR A 41 -9.78 6.88 14.11
CA THR A 41 -8.33 6.70 14.17
C THR A 41 -8.01 5.25 14.51
N THR A 42 -7.25 4.57 13.64
CA THR A 42 -6.92 3.16 13.78
C THR A 42 -5.44 2.98 14.12
N LYS A 43 -5.16 2.15 15.13
CA LYS A 43 -3.79 1.74 15.51
C LYS A 43 -3.51 0.32 15.04
N ILE A 44 -2.49 0.15 14.20
CA ILE A 44 -2.04 -1.14 13.66
C ILE A 44 -0.72 -1.50 14.34
N GLN A 45 -0.69 -2.62 15.06
CA GLN A 45 0.51 -3.15 15.74
C GLN A 45 1.08 -4.35 14.96
N GLY A 46 2.38 -4.61 15.10
CA GLY A 46 3.04 -5.69 14.37
C GLY A 46 3.03 -5.51 12.84
N ALA A 47 2.97 -4.26 12.37
CA ALA A 47 2.97 -3.96 10.94
C ALA A 47 4.37 -4.16 10.36
N LEU A 48 4.53 -5.05 9.38
CA LEU A 48 5.84 -5.29 8.78
C LEU A 48 6.38 -4.03 8.10
N TRP A 49 7.58 -3.61 8.46
CA TRP A 49 8.25 -2.45 7.88
C TRP A 49 8.98 -2.80 6.58
N SER A 50 8.23 -3.21 5.58
CA SER A 50 8.75 -3.54 4.25
C SER A 50 8.84 -2.32 3.33
N GLU A 51 9.51 -2.45 2.18
CA GLU A 51 9.51 -1.42 1.13
C GLU A 51 8.08 -1.15 0.62
N ASP A 52 7.28 -2.18 0.35
CA ASP A 52 5.88 -2.01 -0.08
C ASP A 52 5.05 -1.20 0.94
N THR A 53 5.31 -1.40 2.23
CA THR A 53 4.62 -0.70 3.32
C THR A 53 5.02 0.76 3.38
N GLN A 54 6.30 1.06 3.22
CA GLN A 54 6.82 2.43 3.15
C GLN A 54 6.21 3.18 1.96
N VAL A 55 6.25 2.56 0.78
CA VAL A 55 5.66 3.10 -0.44
C VAL A 55 4.16 3.37 -0.29
N MET A 56 3.41 2.45 0.33
CA MET A 56 1.98 2.64 0.59
C MET A 56 1.75 3.85 1.51
N ILE A 57 2.52 3.97 2.59
CA ILE A 57 2.41 5.09 3.54
C ILE A 57 2.75 6.42 2.86
N ASP A 58 3.79 6.46 2.03
CA ASP A 58 4.17 7.67 1.30
C ASP A 58 3.08 8.11 0.32
N CYS A 59 2.43 7.16 -0.36
CA CYS A 59 1.28 7.45 -1.21
C CYS A 59 0.10 8.00 -0.40
N LEU A 60 -0.25 7.35 0.72
CA LEU A 60 -1.33 7.81 1.59
C LEU A 60 -1.05 9.20 2.19
N LYS A 61 0.18 9.47 2.63
CA LYS A 61 0.59 10.82 3.08
C LYS A 61 0.48 11.85 1.95
N SER A 62 0.87 11.48 0.73
CA SER A 62 0.73 12.36 -0.45
C SER A 62 -0.73 12.69 -0.78
N LEU A 63 -1.63 11.72 -0.52
CA LEU A 63 -3.08 11.89 -0.59
C LEU A 63 -3.68 12.69 0.57
N GLY A 64 -2.86 13.10 1.56
CA GLY A 64 -3.27 13.94 2.68
C GLY A 64 -3.67 13.19 3.96
N PHE A 65 -3.58 11.86 3.99
CA PHE A 65 -3.86 11.08 5.20
C PHE A 65 -2.80 11.35 6.29
N LYS A 66 -3.25 11.49 7.54
CA LYS A 66 -2.35 11.64 8.69
C LYS A 66 -1.95 10.27 9.23
N ILE A 67 -0.66 9.97 9.15
CA ILE A 67 -0.09 8.69 9.57
C ILE A 67 1.14 8.94 10.46
N SER A 68 1.09 8.46 11.70
CA SER A 68 2.25 8.36 12.58
C SER A 68 2.84 6.95 12.55
N ILE A 69 4.17 6.87 12.74
CA ILE A 69 4.94 5.64 12.67
C ILE A 69 5.82 5.59 13.92
N GLU A 70 5.73 4.49 14.66
CA GLU A 70 6.52 4.23 15.86
C GLU A 70 7.23 2.88 15.75
N ALA A 71 8.41 2.77 16.35
CA ALA A 71 9.14 1.50 16.41
C ALA A 71 8.32 0.46 17.20
N ASP A 72 8.33 -0.79 16.75
CA ASP A 72 7.78 -1.89 17.53
C ASP A 72 8.83 -2.32 18.58
N PRO A 73 8.47 -2.37 19.88
CA PRO A 73 9.42 -2.70 20.94
C PRO A 73 9.81 -4.18 20.99
N LEU A 74 9.05 -5.06 20.33
CA LEU A 74 9.23 -6.52 20.39
C LEU A 74 9.87 -7.10 19.14
N GLU A 75 9.67 -6.47 17.97
CA GLU A 75 10.20 -6.94 16.69
C GLU A 75 10.75 -5.77 15.85
N PRO A 76 12.08 -5.64 15.67
CA PRO A 76 12.71 -4.53 14.95
C PRO A 76 12.23 -4.33 13.51
N SER A 77 11.77 -5.42 12.88
CA SER A 77 11.24 -5.41 11.51
C SER A 77 9.79 -4.90 11.45
N ASN A 78 9.13 -4.67 12.58
CA ASN A 78 7.76 -4.20 12.66
C ASN A 78 7.68 -2.73 13.10
N ARG A 79 6.52 -2.11 12.85
CA ARG A 79 6.14 -0.79 13.39
C ARG A 79 4.76 -0.86 14.03
N THR A 80 4.51 0.13 14.87
CA THR A 80 3.15 0.55 15.24
C THR A 80 2.78 1.75 14.37
N LEU A 81 1.66 1.65 13.65
CA LEU A 81 1.16 2.69 12.76
C LEU A 81 -0.14 3.24 13.33
N THR A 82 -0.28 4.56 13.41
CA THR A 82 -1.57 5.19 13.76
C THR A 82 -2.04 6.03 12.59
N ILE A 83 -3.23 5.73 12.08
CA ILE A 83 -3.81 6.34 10.88
C ILE A 83 -5.10 7.04 11.30
N GLN A 84 -5.20 8.34 11.02
CA GLN A 84 -6.49 9.03 11.10
C GLN A 84 -7.33 8.62 9.89
N GLY A 85 -8.44 7.91 10.13
CA GLY A 85 -9.39 7.56 9.09
C GLY A 85 -10.21 8.76 8.61
N GLU A 86 -10.58 8.76 7.33
CA GLU A 86 -11.31 9.86 6.67
C GLU A 86 -12.71 9.44 6.19
N GLY A 87 -13.22 8.30 6.67
CA GLY A 87 -14.60 7.85 6.42
C GLY A 87 -14.92 7.62 4.95
N GLY A 88 -13.95 7.12 4.18
CA GLY A 88 -14.08 6.90 2.73
C GLY A 88 -13.66 8.10 1.87
N ASN A 89 -13.47 9.28 2.46
CA ASN A 89 -12.98 10.45 1.74
C ASN A 89 -11.49 10.32 1.41
N ILE A 90 -11.09 10.75 0.22
CA ILE A 90 -9.69 10.86 -0.19
C ILE A 90 -9.29 12.35 -0.10
N PRO A 91 -8.49 12.76 0.90
CA PRO A 91 -8.39 14.18 1.28
C PRO A 91 -7.84 15.12 0.20
N ARG A 92 -7.04 14.61 -0.74
CA ARG A 92 -6.37 15.41 -1.76
C ARG A 92 -6.44 14.73 -3.12
N GLY A 93 -6.72 15.54 -4.15
CA GLY A 93 -6.65 15.16 -5.57
C GLY A 93 -5.97 16.24 -6.40
N GLY A 94 -5.47 15.84 -7.58
CA GLY A 94 -4.99 16.78 -8.60
C GLY A 94 -6.13 17.21 -9.53
N ASN A 95 -5.77 17.88 -10.62
CA ASN A 95 -6.72 18.29 -11.66
C ASN A 95 -6.29 17.75 -13.04
N PRO A 96 -7.11 17.86 -14.10
CA PRO A 96 -6.78 17.28 -15.40
C PRO A 96 -5.49 17.80 -16.05
N SER A 97 -5.07 19.05 -15.80
CA SER A 97 -3.82 19.60 -16.32
C SER A 97 -2.60 19.31 -15.43
N SER A 98 -2.83 18.99 -14.16
CA SER A 98 -1.80 18.62 -13.18
C SER A 98 -2.34 17.54 -12.24
N PRO A 99 -2.31 16.26 -12.66
CA PRO A 99 -2.67 15.14 -11.80
C PRO A 99 -1.82 15.08 -10.53
N LEU A 100 -2.35 14.51 -9.45
CA LEU A 100 -1.57 14.20 -8.27
C LEU A 100 -0.71 12.97 -8.55
N GLU A 101 0.60 13.11 -8.42
CA GLU A 101 1.57 12.05 -8.68
C GLU A 101 1.70 11.11 -7.49
N LEU A 102 1.47 9.82 -7.74
CA LEU A 102 1.73 8.75 -6.78
C LEU A 102 2.68 7.73 -7.39
N TYR A 103 3.78 7.48 -6.67
CA TYR A 103 4.82 6.57 -7.11
C TYR A 103 4.84 5.32 -6.25
N VAL A 104 4.53 4.18 -6.84
CA VAL A 104 4.43 2.88 -6.16
C VAL A 104 5.70 2.02 -6.28
N GLY A 105 6.78 2.54 -6.87
CA GLY A 105 8.02 1.78 -7.08
C GLY A 105 7.76 0.42 -7.73
N ASN A 106 8.19 -0.67 -7.06
CA ASN A 106 7.92 -2.05 -7.47
C ASN A 106 6.83 -2.75 -6.61
N ALA A 107 6.09 -1.99 -5.78
CA ALA A 107 5.10 -2.50 -4.84
C ALA A 107 3.77 -2.84 -5.57
N GLY A 108 3.68 -4.05 -6.10
CA GLY A 108 2.54 -4.47 -6.93
C GLY A 108 1.21 -4.53 -6.17
N THR A 109 1.25 -4.81 -4.87
CA THR A 109 0.07 -4.77 -4.00
C THR A 109 -0.40 -3.34 -3.76
N ALA A 110 0.53 -2.41 -3.55
CA ALA A 110 0.20 -1.00 -3.38
C ALA A 110 -0.44 -0.42 -4.64
N ALA A 111 0.11 -0.74 -5.81
CA ALA A 111 -0.45 -0.35 -7.10
C ALA A 111 -1.93 -0.73 -7.24
N ARG A 112 -2.28 -1.99 -6.90
CA ARG A 112 -3.64 -2.51 -7.04
C ARG A 112 -4.60 -1.88 -6.05
N PHE A 113 -4.23 -1.78 -4.78
CA PHE A 113 -5.12 -1.19 -3.79
C PHE A 113 -5.31 0.30 -3.99
N LEU A 114 -4.25 1.05 -4.30
CA LEU A 114 -4.35 2.48 -4.59
C LEU A 114 -5.19 2.71 -5.85
N MET A 115 -5.02 1.92 -6.91
CA MET A 115 -5.82 2.07 -8.13
C MET A 115 -7.33 2.05 -7.85
N ALA A 116 -7.81 1.08 -7.06
CA ALA A 116 -9.21 1.01 -6.67
C ALA A 116 -9.60 2.12 -5.68
N MET A 117 -8.77 2.41 -4.68
CA MET A 117 -9.04 3.43 -3.66
C MET A 117 -9.18 4.83 -4.27
N LEU A 118 -8.36 5.16 -5.27
CA LEU A 118 -8.36 6.48 -5.91
C LEU A 118 -9.64 6.77 -6.72
N CYS A 119 -10.38 5.74 -7.13
CA CYS A 119 -11.69 5.91 -7.75
C CYS A 119 -12.69 6.60 -6.81
N LEU A 120 -12.53 6.42 -5.49
CA LEU A 120 -13.38 7.02 -4.45
C LEU A 120 -13.06 8.50 -4.20
N GLY A 121 -11.94 9.00 -4.71
CA GLY A 121 -11.54 10.39 -4.50
C GLY A 121 -12.24 11.36 -5.43
N GLU A 122 -12.07 12.65 -5.16
CA GLU A 122 -12.48 13.73 -6.05
C GLU A 122 -11.22 14.39 -6.65
N GLY A 123 -10.91 14.08 -7.91
CA GLY A 123 -9.75 14.65 -8.60
C GLY A 123 -9.08 13.71 -9.59
N VAL A 124 -7.91 14.11 -10.08
CA VAL A 124 -7.14 13.34 -11.06
C VAL A 124 -5.81 12.87 -10.45
N TYR A 125 -5.51 11.60 -10.63
CA TYR A 125 -4.36 10.92 -10.02
C TYR A 125 -3.55 10.21 -11.09
N ARG A 126 -2.22 10.37 -11.08
CA ARG A 126 -1.32 9.57 -11.92
C ARG A 126 -0.58 8.56 -11.05
N LEU A 127 -0.81 7.28 -11.32
CA LEU A 127 -0.14 6.18 -10.64
C LEU A 127 0.99 5.65 -11.51
N SER A 128 2.21 5.65 -10.99
CA SER A 128 3.42 5.22 -11.71
C SER A 128 4.35 4.38 -10.83
N GLY A 129 5.37 3.77 -11.42
CA GLY A 129 6.34 2.93 -10.73
C GLY A 129 7.63 2.78 -11.55
N VAL A 130 8.49 1.83 -11.17
CA VAL A 130 9.68 1.48 -11.97
C VAL A 130 9.29 0.82 -13.30
N ASN A 131 10.21 0.76 -14.28
CA ASN A 131 9.97 0.11 -15.58
C ASN A 131 9.38 -1.30 -15.45
N ARG A 132 9.92 -2.10 -14.52
CA ARG A 132 9.41 -3.45 -14.25
C ARG A 132 7.94 -3.47 -13.84
N MET A 133 7.45 -2.43 -13.16
CA MET A 133 6.05 -2.29 -12.78
C MET A 133 5.15 -2.03 -14.00
N HIS A 134 5.64 -1.33 -15.02
CA HIS A 134 4.88 -1.02 -16.24
C HIS A 134 4.66 -2.24 -17.13
N GLU A 135 5.47 -3.28 -16.94
CA GLU A 135 5.32 -4.57 -17.60
C GLU A 135 4.34 -5.50 -16.88
N ARG A 136 4.03 -5.23 -15.60
CA ARG A 136 3.19 -6.12 -14.81
C ARG A 136 1.73 -5.98 -15.24
N PRO A 137 0.99 -7.10 -15.33
CA PRO A 137 -0.41 -7.07 -15.75
C PRO A 137 -1.29 -6.37 -14.70
N GLN A 138 -2.09 -5.41 -15.16
CA GLN A 138 -3.14 -4.72 -14.38
C GLN A 138 -4.50 -4.71 -15.10
N ALA A 139 -4.57 -5.31 -16.29
CA ALA A 139 -5.69 -5.13 -17.21
C ALA A 139 -7.03 -5.58 -16.64
N GLU A 140 -7.07 -6.70 -15.93
CA GLU A 140 -8.30 -7.19 -15.29
C GLU A 140 -8.88 -6.16 -14.31
N LEU A 141 -8.05 -5.58 -13.43
CA LEU A 141 -8.51 -4.58 -12.49
C LEU A 141 -8.95 -3.28 -13.19
N VAL A 142 -8.17 -2.81 -14.18
CA VAL A 142 -8.52 -1.63 -14.96
C VAL A 142 -9.88 -1.82 -15.65
N GLN A 143 -10.09 -2.98 -16.26
CA GLN A 143 -11.32 -3.30 -16.96
C GLN A 143 -12.51 -3.39 -16.00
N SER A 144 -12.36 -4.09 -14.87
CA SER A 144 -13.42 -4.16 -13.85
C SER A 144 -13.81 -2.78 -13.30
N LEU A 145 -12.84 -1.89 -13.07
CA LEU A 145 -13.13 -0.53 -12.61
C LEU A 145 -13.85 0.31 -13.69
N ARG A 146 -13.50 0.13 -14.97
CA ARG A 146 -14.22 0.77 -16.08
C ARG A 146 -15.65 0.24 -16.22
N GLU A 147 -15.86 -1.06 -16.03
CA GLU A 147 -17.20 -1.68 -16.02
C GLU A 147 -18.08 -1.14 -14.88
N LEU A 148 -17.48 -0.76 -13.76
CA LEU A 148 -18.15 -0.05 -12.67
C LEU A 148 -18.39 1.45 -12.96
N GLY A 149 -17.99 1.95 -14.13
CA GLY A 149 -18.23 3.33 -14.57
C GLY A 149 -17.08 4.30 -14.31
N TYR A 150 -15.98 3.86 -13.69
CA TYR A 150 -14.83 4.74 -13.43
C TYR A 150 -13.99 4.98 -14.68
N ARG A 151 -13.51 6.22 -14.84
CA ARG A 151 -12.61 6.57 -15.94
C ARG A 151 -11.14 6.35 -15.54
N ILE A 152 -10.49 5.46 -16.27
CA ILE A 152 -9.05 5.18 -16.14
C ILE A 152 -8.41 5.27 -17.53
N ASP A 153 -7.52 6.25 -17.71
CA ASP A 153 -6.79 6.49 -18.95
C ASP A 153 -5.42 5.80 -18.88
N THR A 154 -5.15 4.90 -19.82
CA THR A 154 -3.87 4.18 -19.94
C THR A 154 -3.70 3.67 -21.37
N PRO A 155 -2.48 3.68 -21.94
CA PRO A 155 -2.25 3.25 -23.32
C PRO A 155 -2.37 1.73 -23.53
N ASN A 156 -2.21 0.91 -22.48
CA ASN A 156 -2.07 -0.54 -22.61
C ASN A 156 -2.59 -1.33 -21.39
N ASP A 157 -3.49 -0.73 -20.61
CA ASP A 157 -4.06 -1.31 -19.39
C ASP A 157 -3.01 -1.71 -18.34
N ARG A 158 -1.90 -0.97 -18.29
CA ARG A 158 -0.82 -1.08 -17.31
C ARG A 158 -0.46 0.29 -16.74
N LEU A 159 0.42 0.28 -15.74
CA LEU A 159 1.05 1.51 -15.28
C LEU A 159 2.07 2.01 -16.34
N PRO A 160 2.34 3.33 -16.41
CA PRO A 160 1.64 4.39 -15.69
C PRO A 160 0.22 4.59 -16.23
N LEU A 161 -0.70 4.99 -15.34
CA LEU A 161 -2.09 5.24 -15.68
C LEU A 161 -2.63 6.46 -14.93
N VAL A 162 -3.71 7.03 -15.46
CA VAL A 162 -4.38 8.20 -14.88
C VAL A 162 -5.80 7.81 -14.49
N ILE A 163 -6.15 8.05 -13.23
CA ILE A 163 -7.47 7.78 -12.66
C ILE A 163 -8.18 9.11 -12.46
N HIS A 164 -9.41 9.22 -12.95
CA HIS A 164 -10.29 10.36 -12.68
C HIS A 164 -11.29 9.92 -11.60
N GLY A 165 -10.99 10.26 -10.36
CA GLY A 165 -11.86 10.00 -9.22
C GLY A 165 -13.13 10.85 -9.33
N GLN A 166 -14.28 10.22 -9.03
CA GLN A 166 -15.60 10.85 -9.10
C GLN A 166 -16.43 10.65 -7.84
N GLY A 167 -15.82 10.14 -6.76
CA GLY A 167 -16.54 9.72 -5.57
C GLY A 167 -17.33 8.40 -5.77
N PRO A 168 -17.98 7.92 -4.70
CA PRO A 168 -18.97 6.84 -4.77
C PRO A 168 -20.29 7.25 -5.45
#